data_AF-A0AA50YLF5-F1
#
_entry.id   AF-A0AA50YLF5-F1
#
_cell.length_a   1.000
_cell.length_b   1.000
_cell.length_c   1.000
_cell.angle_alpha   90.00
_cell.angle_beta   90.00
_cell.angle_gamma   90.00
#
_symmetry.space_group_name_H-M   'P 1'
#
loop_
_entity.id
_entity.type
_entity.pdbx_description
1 polymer ?
#
loop_
_entity_poly.entity_id
_entity_poly.type
_entity_poly.pdbx_seq_one_letter_code
_entity_poly.pdbx_strand_id
1 'polypeptide(L)' 'EIFELSHNGTKYVAEEVMRYETGPNVVMTSSVRTTQNRIYLTAGQESHCQLYKINV' A
#
# COMPACT_ATOMS: atom_id res chain seq x y z
N GLU A 1 8.91 -14.39 -1.79
CA GLU A 1 7.82 -15.34 -2.03
C GLU A 1 6.58 -14.86 -1.27
N ILE A 2 5.38 -14.94 -1.86
CA ILE A 2 4.11 -14.58 -1.21
C ILE A 2 3.18 -15.79 -1.27
N PHE A 3 2.49 -16.05 -0.16
CA PHE A 3 1.53 -17.14 -0.06
C PHE A 3 0.17 -16.60 0.37
N GLU A 4 -0.88 -17.08 -0.29
CA GLU A 4 -2.24 -16.87 0.17
C GLU A 4 -2.64 -18.02 1.09
N LEU A 5 -3.08 -17.67 2.31
CA LEU A 5 -3.52 -18.64 3.30
C LEU A 5 -5.05 -18.68 3.30
N SER A 6 -5.62 -19.88 3.12
CA SER A 6 -7.07 -20.07 3.15
C SER A 6 -7.43 -21.43 3.78
N HIS A 7 -8.71 -21.62 4.11
CA HIS A 7 -9.23 -22.90 4.58
C HIS A 7 -10.18 -23.48 3.52
N ASN A 8 -9.84 -24.64 2.97
CA ASN A 8 -10.59 -25.24 1.85
C ASN A 8 -11.81 -26.08 2.27
N GLY A 9 -12.24 -25.92 3.52
CA GLY A 9 -13.32 -26.71 4.14
C GLY A 9 -12.83 -27.97 4.89
N THR A 10 -11.59 -28.42 4.67
CA THR A 10 -11.03 -29.58 5.40
C THR A 10 -9.72 -29.25 6.12
N LYS A 11 -8.87 -28.42 5.52
CA LYS A 11 -7.57 -28.03 6.08
C LYS A 11 -7.18 -26.61 5.68
N TYR A 12 -6.24 -26.04 6.41
CA TYR A 12 -5.53 -24.85 5.98
C TYR A 12 -4.59 -25.21 4.82
N VAL A 13 -4.61 -24.36 3.80
CA VAL A 13 -3.75 -24.46 2.63
C VAL A 13 -3.00 -23.15 2.45
N ALA A 14 -1.77 -23.26 1.94
CA ALA A 14 -0.96 -22.14 1.53
C ALA A 14 -0.72 -22.30 0.02
N GLU A 15 -1.18 -21.34 -0.76
CA GLU A 15 -1.00 -21.32 -2.21
C GLU A 15 0.05 -20.27 -2.56
N GLU A 16 1.08 -20.68 -3.30
CA GLU A 16 2.07 -19.74 -3.81
C GLU A 16 1.42 -18.87 -4.88
N VAL A 17 1.47 -17.55 -4.65
CA VAL A 17 0.91 -16.59 -5.59
C VAL A 17 2.02 -15.70 -6.12
N MET A 18 2.02 -15.49 -7.44
CA MET A 18 2.91 -14.49 -8.03
C MET A 18 2.45 -13.10 -7.60
N ARG A 19 3.38 -12.34 -7.01
CA ARG A 19 3.17 -10.92 -6.73
C ARG A 19 3.08 -10.18 -8.06
N TYR A 20 1.94 -9.54 -8.32
CA TYR A 20 1.86 -8.57 -9.40
C TYR A 20 2.50 -7.27 -8.92
N GLU A 21 3.62 -6.88 -9.53
CA GLU A 21 4.18 -5.55 -9.30
C GLU A 21 3.18 -4.51 -9.79
N THR A 22 2.70 -3.69 -8.87
CA THR A 22 1.73 -2.63 -9.17
C THR A 22 2.39 -1.41 -9.82
N GLY A 23 3.72 -1.34 -9.72
CA GLY A 23 4.54 -0.30 -10.30
C GLY A 23 4.26 1.08 -9.68
N PRO A 24 4.64 2.18 -10.36
CA PRO A 24 4.52 3.53 -9.81
C PRO A 24 3.10 4.10 -9.82
N ASN A 25 2.10 3.34 -10.32
CA ASN A 25 0.75 3.83 -10.56
C ASN A 25 -0.23 3.58 -9.41
N VAL A 26 0.16 2.78 -8.41
CA VAL A 26 -0.71 2.40 -7.30
C VAL A 26 -0.19 2.99 -5.99
N VAL A 27 -1.07 3.73 -5.31
CA VAL A 27 -0.84 4.18 -3.93
C VAL A 27 -1.35 3.08 -3.01
N MET A 28 -0.44 2.47 -2.24
CA MET A 28 -0.76 1.40 -1.29
C MET A 28 -1.15 1.95 0.08
N THR A 29 -0.59 3.11 0.46
CA THR A 29 -0.90 3.77 1.73
C THR A 29 -0.95 5.28 1.55
N SER A 30 -1.77 5.96 2.35
CA SER A 30 -1.76 7.42 2.41
C SER A 30 -2.01 7.92 3.82
N SER A 31 -1.49 9.11 4.12
CA SER A 31 -1.78 9.82 5.36
C SER A 31 -1.76 11.31 5.11
N VAL A 32 -2.68 12.03 5.76
CA VAL A 32 -2.77 13.48 5.69
C VAL A 32 -2.51 14.07 7.06
N ARG A 33 -1.64 15.07 7.10
CA ARG A 33 -1.42 15.88 8.29
C ARG A 33 -1.69 17.34 7.98
N THR A 34 -2.68 17.89 8.68
CA THR A 34 -2.95 19.31 8.69
C THR A 34 -2.28 19.95 9.89
N THR A 35 -1.50 21.00 9.65
CA THR A 35 -1.05 21.94 10.67
C THR A 35 -1.68 23.31 10.37
N GLN A 36 -1.55 24.28 11.29
CA GLN A 36 -2.27 25.57 11.25
C GLN A 36 -2.52 26.12 9.84
N ASN A 37 -1.46 26.28 9.03
CA ASN A 37 -1.54 26.85 7.69
C ASN A 37 -0.94 25.95 6.60
N ARG A 38 -0.79 24.64 6.85
CA ARG A 38 -0.13 23.73 5.89
C ARG A 38 -0.81 22.37 5.89
N ILE A 39 -0.97 21.82 4.70
CA ILE A 39 -1.47 20.45 4.50
C ILE A 39 -0.35 19.64 3.86
N TYR A 40 -0.05 18.51 4.48
CA TYR A 40 0.93 17.55 3.98
C TYR A 40 0.24 16.22 3.68
N LEU A 41 0.52 15.67 2.50
CA LEU A 41 0.08 14.34 2.08
C LEU A 41 1.30 13.44 1.95
N THR A 42 1.30 12.31 2.63
CA THR A 42 2.25 11.23 2.35
C THR A 42 1.53 10.17 1.52
N ALA A 43 2.12 9.75 0.40
CA ALA A 43 1.67 8.61 -0.39
C ALA A 43 2.77 7.55 -0.47
N GLY A 44 2.46 6.33 -0.03
CA GLY A 44 3.34 5.18 -0.12
C GLY A 44 3.00 4.32 -1.34
N GLN A 45 4.02 4.01 -2.13
CA GLN A 45 4.00 3.06 -3.22
C GLN A 45 4.80 1.81 -2.82
N GLU A 46 4.79 0.81 -3.69
CA GLU A 46 5.51 -0.45 -3.50
C GLU A 46 7.02 -0.28 -3.25
N SER A 47 7.65 0.71 -3.90
CA SER A 47 9.11 0.92 -3.84
C SER A 47 9.56 2.14 -3.03
N HIS A 48 8.69 3.11 -2.77
CA HIS A 48 9.07 4.37 -2.13
C HIS A 48 7.88 5.11 -1.52
N CYS A 49 8.19 6.12 -0.70
CA CYS A 49 7.21 7.04 -0.12
C CYS A 49 7.52 8.47 -0.57
N GLN A 50 6.48 9.23 -0.90
CA GLN A 50 6.60 10.64 -1.28
C GLN A 50 5.78 11.52 -0.35
N LEU A 51 6.34 12.68 0.03
CA LEU A 51 5.68 13.72 0.81
C LEU A 51 5.37 14.91 -0.09
N TYR A 52 4.09 15.26 -0.18
CA TYR A 52 3.60 16.41 -0.91
C TYR A 52 3.19 17.51 0.06
N LYS A 53 3.65 18.73 -0.20
CA LYS A 53 3.06 19.94 0.39
C LYS A 53 1.90 20.37 -0.52
N ILE A 54 0.68 20.33 -0.02
CA ILE A 54 -0.49 20.75 -0.78
C ILE A 54 -0.58 22.27 -0.71
N ASN A 55 -0.59 22.93 -1.87
CA ASN A 55 -0.93 24.34 -1.98
C ASN A 55 -2.45 24.41 -2.26
N VAL A 56 -3.15 25.17 -1.43
CA VAL A 56 -4.59 25.46 -1.57
C VAL A 56 -4.74 26.83 -2.20
#